data_AF-L1NHQ4-F1
#
_entry.id   AF-L1NHQ4-F1
#
_cell.length_a   1.000
_cell.length_b   1.000
_cell.length_c   1.000
_cell.angle_alpha   90.00
_cell.angle_beta   90.00
_cell.angle_gamma   90.00
#
_symmetry.space_group_name_H-M   'P 1'
#
loop_
_entity.id
_entity.type
_entity.pdbx_description
1 polymer ?
#
loop_
_entity_poly.entity_id
_entity_poly.type
_entity_poly.pdbx_seq_one_letter_code
_entity_poly.pdbx_strand_id
1 'polypeptide(L)'
;MKVHTVMKYHVGVPMVVQLTSAAKHDHYLLKEVHLPKDATFTMDRAYVDYAQFQRLTEEGVCYVTKMKKNLTYKELSSVTYVSPDGLVTHTDKRILFQKGEIRHEARRVELWSDNSHK
;
A
#
# COMPACT_ATOMS: atom_id res chain seq x y z
N MET A 1 18.08 15.85 -7.40
CA MET A 1 17.73 15.79 -5.95
C MET A 1 16.26 15.44 -5.82
N LYS A 2 15.86 14.72 -4.78
CA LYS A 2 14.43 14.45 -4.49
C LYS A 2 14.11 14.67 -3.02
N VAL A 3 12.85 15.03 -2.76
CA VAL A 3 12.32 15.31 -1.42
C VAL A 3 11.21 14.31 -1.12
N HIS A 4 11.29 13.66 0.03
CA HIS A 4 10.27 12.77 0.55
C HIS A 4 9.60 13.41 1.75
N THR A 5 8.28 13.35 1.81
CA THR A 5 7.54 13.97 2.91
C THR A 5 6.44 13.04 3.41
N VAL A 6 6.35 12.89 4.73
CA VAL A 6 5.20 12.27 5.41
C VAL A 6 4.31 13.40 5.92
N MET A 7 3.06 13.41 5.51
CA MET A 7 2.08 14.44 5.85
C MET A 7 1.12 13.93 6.92
N LYS A 8 0.85 14.75 7.95
CA LYS A 8 -0.26 14.51 8.88
C LYS A 8 -1.56 14.94 8.22
N TYR A 9 -2.31 13.98 7.70
CA TYR A 9 -3.52 14.21 6.90
C TYR A 9 -4.47 15.25 7.52
N HIS A 10 -4.83 15.09 8.80
CA HIS A 10 -5.82 15.92 9.50
C HIS A 10 -5.52 17.42 9.52
N VAL A 11 -4.25 17.81 9.47
CA VAL A 11 -3.82 19.22 9.60
C VAL A 11 -3.03 19.70 8.39
N GLY A 12 -2.72 18.82 7.44
CA GLY A 12 -1.97 19.16 6.24
C GLY A 12 -0.52 19.58 6.48
N VAL A 13 0.08 19.23 7.62
CA VAL A 13 1.47 19.61 7.96
C VAL A 13 2.45 18.47 7.72
N PRO A 14 3.67 18.76 7.22
CA PRO A 14 4.73 17.76 7.13
C PRO A 14 5.22 17.36 8.52
N MET A 15 5.33 16.05 8.77
CA MET A 15 5.93 15.50 9.98
C MET A 15 7.39 15.10 9.75
N VAL A 16 7.70 14.61 8.56
CA VAL A 16 9.05 14.17 8.17
C VAL A 16 9.37 14.76 6.81
N VAL A 17 10.57 15.31 6.64
CA VAL A 17 11.11 15.75 5.35
C VAL A 17 12.49 15.14 5.19
N GLN A 18 12.67 14.30 4.17
CA GLN A 18 13.95 13.66 3.88
C GLN A 18 14.43 14.00 2.47
N LEU A 19 15.63 14.55 2.40
CA LEU A 19 16.33 14.86 1.15
C LEU A 19 17.20 13.67 0.77
N THR A 20 17.08 13.20 -0.48
CA THR A 20 17.94 12.13 -0.97
C THR A 20 18.43 12.42 -2.39
N SER A 21 19.51 11.75 -2.78
CA SER A 21 19.96 11.74 -4.18
C SER A 21 18.86 11.17 -5.08
N ALA A 22 18.74 11.69 -6.30
CA ALA A 22 17.78 11.20 -7.28
C ALA A 22 17.97 9.70 -7.62
N ALA A 23 19.19 9.17 -7.44
CA ALA A 23 19.53 7.77 -7.69
C ALA A 23 19.07 6.80 -6.59
N LYS A 24 18.77 7.28 -5.37
CA LYS A 24 18.27 6.42 -4.29
C LYS A 24 16.87 5.92 -4.68
N HIS A 25 16.45 4.72 -4.29
CA HIS A 25 15.07 4.27 -4.56
C HIS A 25 14.10 4.79 -3.47
N ASP A 26 12.83 5.05 -3.80
CA ASP A 26 11.86 5.67 -2.89
C ASP A 26 11.55 4.80 -1.65
N HIS A 27 11.43 3.48 -1.84
CA HIS A 27 11.17 2.50 -0.78
C HIS A 27 12.09 2.62 0.46
N TYR A 28 13.32 3.15 0.31
CA TYR A 28 14.22 3.34 1.45
C TYR A 28 13.64 4.27 2.52
N LEU A 29 12.78 5.22 2.15
CA LEU A 29 12.09 6.09 3.10
C LEU A 29 11.31 5.27 4.13
N LEU A 30 10.69 4.15 3.72
CA LEU A 30 9.85 3.35 4.62
C LEU A 30 10.62 2.80 5.81
N LYS A 31 11.94 2.67 5.73
CA LYS A 31 12.78 2.22 6.85
C LYS A 31 12.88 3.26 7.95
N GLU A 32 12.72 4.55 7.60
CA GLU A 32 12.88 5.67 8.52
C GLU A 32 11.52 6.10 9.12
N VAL A 33 10.41 5.72 8.48
CA VAL A 33 9.06 6.09 8.92
C VAL A 33 8.62 5.19 10.06
N HIS A 34 8.51 5.77 11.25
CA HIS A 34 7.94 5.14 12.43
C HIS A 34 6.66 5.87 12.80
N LEU A 35 5.56 5.13 12.88
CA LEU A 35 4.24 5.66 13.17
C LEU A 35 3.72 5.02 14.46
N PRO A 36 2.87 5.73 15.21
CA PRO A 36 2.25 5.13 16.38
C PRO A 36 1.40 3.93 15.94
N LYS A 37 1.29 2.95 16.84
CA LYS A 37 0.36 1.83 16.70
C LYS A 37 -1.05 2.35 16.35
N ASP A 38 -1.78 1.60 15.53
CA ASP A 38 -3.12 1.92 15.03
C ASP A 38 -3.20 3.11 14.07
N ALA A 39 -2.05 3.67 13.65
CA ALA A 39 -2.00 4.64 12.55
C ALA A 39 -2.36 3.99 11.21
N THR A 40 -2.94 4.77 10.31
CA THR A 40 -3.14 4.39 8.90
C THR A 40 -2.20 5.21 8.01
N PHE A 41 -1.38 4.51 7.24
CA PHE A 41 -0.38 5.11 6.38
C PHE A 41 -0.69 4.88 4.89
N THR A 42 -0.94 5.95 4.16
CA THR A 42 -1.20 5.88 2.71
C THR A 42 0.05 6.29 1.93
N MET A 43 0.47 5.48 0.96
CA MET A 43 1.69 5.70 0.18
C MET A 43 1.53 5.39 -1.30
N ASP A 44 2.35 6.03 -2.15
CA ASP A 44 2.41 5.72 -3.58
C ASP A 44 3.01 4.32 -3.83
N ARG A 45 2.67 3.73 -4.98
CA ARG A 45 3.16 2.41 -5.40
C ARG A 45 4.68 2.32 -5.50
N ALA A 46 5.41 3.43 -5.70
CA ALA A 46 6.87 3.42 -5.75
C ALA A 46 7.53 2.94 -4.44
N TYR A 47 6.81 3.05 -3.33
CA TYR A 47 7.29 2.66 -1.99
C TYR A 47 7.11 1.17 -1.66
N VAL A 48 6.54 0.35 -2.56
CA VAL A 48 6.32 -1.09 -2.28
C VAL A 48 7.61 -1.81 -1.87
N ASP A 49 7.62 -2.35 -0.64
CA ASP A 49 8.67 -3.17 -0.05
C ASP A 49 8.04 -4.16 0.95
N TYR A 50 8.19 -5.46 0.69
CA TYR A 50 7.51 -6.51 1.46
C TYR A 50 8.04 -6.64 2.89
N ALA A 51 9.33 -6.39 3.12
CA ALA A 51 9.89 -6.41 4.47
C ALA A 51 9.33 -5.24 5.30
N GLN A 52 9.18 -4.08 4.67
CA GLN A 52 8.61 -2.92 5.34
C GLN A 52 7.10 -3.06 5.59
N PHE A 53 6.36 -3.71 4.69
CA PHE A 53 4.96 -4.03 4.95
C PHE A 53 4.78 -4.99 6.13
N GLN A 54 5.64 -6.01 6.23
CA GLN A 54 5.65 -6.91 7.36
C GLN A 54 5.97 -6.17 8.66
N ARG A 55 7.02 -5.35 8.68
CA ARG A 55 7.38 -4.51 9.83
C ARG A 55 6.21 -3.62 10.28
N LEU A 56 5.60 -2.87 9.35
CA LEU A 56 4.46 -2.00 9.66
C LEU A 56 3.30 -2.79 10.27
N THR A 57 3.03 -3.99 9.75
CA THR A 57 1.96 -4.87 10.28
C THR A 57 2.28 -5.36 11.68
N GLU A 58 3.54 -5.76 11.95
CA GLU A 58 4.01 -6.17 13.28
C GLU A 58 3.99 -5.01 14.29
N GLU A 59 4.24 -3.79 13.83
CA GLU A 59 4.12 -2.56 14.62
C GLU A 59 2.65 -2.13 14.85
N GLY A 60 1.69 -2.84 14.26
CA GLY A 60 0.26 -2.53 14.35
C GLY A 60 -0.15 -1.29 13.54
N VAL A 61 0.60 -0.95 12.50
CA VAL A 61 0.30 0.14 11.56
C VAL A 61 -0.42 -0.43 10.34
N CYS A 62 -1.61 0.10 10.05
CA CYS A 62 -2.30 -0.21 8.80
C CYS A 62 -1.67 0.59 7.65
N TYR A 63 -1.47 -0.04 6.50
CA TYR A 63 -0.96 0.65 5.32
C TYR A 63 -1.86 0.47 4.10
N VAL A 64 -1.88 1.48 3.24
CA VAL A 64 -2.63 1.48 1.98
C VAL A 64 -1.70 1.93 0.86
N THR A 65 -1.63 1.13 -0.20
CA THR A 65 -0.83 1.45 -1.38
C THR A 65 -1.51 0.97 -2.66
N LYS A 66 -1.18 1.62 -3.78
CA LYS A 66 -1.59 1.16 -5.10
C LYS A 66 -0.72 -0.01 -5.54
N MET A 67 -1.32 -1.00 -6.18
CA MET A 67 -0.58 -2.13 -6.75
C MET A 67 0.27 -1.68 -7.96
N LYS A 68 1.48 -2.24 -8.10
CA LYS A 68 2.26 -2.15 -9.35
C LYS A 68 1.69 -3.13 -10.38
N LYS A 69 1.71 -2.79 -11.67
CA LYS A 69 1.16 -3.64 -12.75
C LYS A 69 1.80 -5.04 -12.79
N ASN A 70 3.10 -5.12 -12.54
CA ASN A 70 3.88 -6.36 -12.64
C ASN A 70 4.21 -6.95 -11.25
N LEU A 71 3.38 -6.68 -10.25
CA LEU A 71 3.62 -7.20 -8.90
C LEU A 71 3.16 -8.66 -8.82
N THR A 72 4.05 -9.56 -8.43
CA THR A 72 3.73 -10.98 -8.24
C THR A 72 3.26 -11.24 -6.81
N TYR A 73 2.20 -12.03 -6.69
CA TYR A 73 1.63 -12.47 -5.42
C TYR A 73 0.92 -13.81 -5.62
N LYS A 74 0.74 -14.55 -4.52
CA LYS A 74 -0.12 -15.74 -4.49
C LYS A 74 -1.48 -15.35 -3.94
N GLU A 75 -2.56 -15.75 -4.61
CA GLU A 75 -3.91 -15.61 -4.06
C GLU A 75 -4.16 -16.71 -3.01
N LEU A 76 -4.69 -16.32 -1.85
CA LEU A 76 -5.06 -17.23 -0.76
C LEU A 76 -6.58 -17.45 -0.72
N SER A 77 -7.36 -16.40 -0.93
CA SER A 77 -8.81 -16.45 -1.05
C SER A 77 -9.33 -15.23 -1.82
N SER A 78 -10.50 -15.35 -2.44
CA SER A 78 -11.15 -14.25 -3.17
C SER A 78 -12.66 -14.27 -2.94
N VAL A 79 -13.26 -13.10 -2.74
CA VAL A 79 -14.71 -12.88 -2.67
C VAL A 79 -15.06 -11.78 -3.65
N THR A 80 -16.02 -12.04 -4.54
CA THR A 80 -16.51 -11.05 -5.52
C THR A 80 -17.93 -10.65 -5.18
N TYR A 81 -18.18 -9.33 -5.19
CA TYR A 81 -19.45 -8.73 -4.85
C TYR A 81 -20.10 -8.19 -6.12
N VAL A 82 -21.37 -8.51 -6.29
CA VAL A 82 -22.16 -8.19 -7.48
C VAL A 82 -23.36 -7.35 -7.05
N SER A 83 -23.65 -6.29 -7.81
CA SER A 83 -24.85 -5.47 -7.60
C SER A 83 -26.12 -6.21 -8.04
N PRO A 84 -27.31 -5.71 -7.66
CA PRO A 84 -28.58 -6.33 -8.02
C PRO A 84 -28.83 -6.47 -9.53
N ASP A 85 -28.17 -5.65 -10.35
CA ASP A 85 -28.20 -5.67 -11.82
C ASP A 85 -27.23 -6.69 -12.45
N GLY A 86 -26.46 -7.42 -11.64
CA GLY A 86 -25.49 -8.42 -12.10
C GLY A 86 -24.10 -7.88 -12.41
N LEU A 87 -23.81 -6.60 -12.14
CA LEU A 87 -22.48 -6.02 -12.36
C LEU A 87 -21.53 -6.28 -11.20
N VAL A 88 -20.26 -6.58 -11.50
CA VAL A 88 -19.23 -6.73 -10.46
C VAL A 88 -18.92 -5.34 -9.90
N THR A 89 -19.08 -5.17 -8.59
CA THR A 89 -18.78 -3.91 -7.89
C THR A 89 -17.37 -3.90 -7.33
N HIS A 90 -17.00 -4.98 -6.64
CA HIS A 90 -15.66 -5.14 -6.09
C HIS A 90 -15.29 -6.60 -5.85
N THR A 91 -13.99 -6.83 -5.80
CA THR A 91 -13.40 -8.12 -5.46
C THR A 91 -12.40 -7.91 -4.35
N ASP A 92 -12.55 -8.69 -3.29
CA ASP A 92 -11.70 -8.69 -2.12
C ASP A 92 -10.88 -9.97 -2.06
N LYS A 93 -9.56 -9.82 -2.11
CA LYS A 93 -8.60 -10.92 -2.13
C LYS A 93 -7.69 -10.87 -0.92
N ARG A 94 -7.52 -12.00 -0.25
CA ARG A 94 -6.35 -12.23 0.60
C ARG A 94 -5.22 -12.72 -0.28
N ILE A 95 -4.09 -12.05 -0.20
CA ILE A 95 -2.92 -12.34 -1.02
C ILE A 95 -1.68 -12.51 -0.14
N LEU A 96 -0.71 -13.27 -0.66
CA LEU A 96 0.60 -13.46 -0.06
C LEU A 96 1.67 -12.91 -0.99
N PHE A 97 2.39 -11.89 -0.53
CA PHE A 97 3.65 -11.48 -1.13
C PHE A 97 4.78 -12.38 -0.65
N GLN A 98 5.61 -12.83 -1.59
CA GLN A 98 6.76 -13.68 -1.29
C GLN A 98 7.98 -13.21 -2.08
N LYS A 99 9.11 -13.01 -1.39
CA LYS A 99 10.40 -12.70 -2.00
C LYS A 99 11.53 -13.26 -1.13
N GLY A 100 12.20 -14.30 -1.62
CA GLY A 100 13.17 -15.05 -0.81
C GLY A 100 12.47 -15.65 0.41
N GLU A 101 12.98 -15.34 1.60
CA GLU A 101 12.42 -15.78 2.88
C GLU A 101 11.28 -14.88 3.38
N ILE A 102 11.13 -13.66 2.83
CA ILE A 102 10.09 -12.72 3.25
C ILE A 102 8.74 -13.21 2.75
N ARG A 103 7.80 -13.33 3.69
CA ARG A 103 6.38 -13.64 3.46
C ARG A 103 5.53 -12.58 4.12
N HIS A 104 4.63 -11.97 3.37
CA HIS A 104 3.75 -10.94 3.90
C HIS A 104 2.33 -11.12 3.36
N GLU A 105 1.37 -11.37 4.26
CA GLU A 105 -0.05 -11.42 3.92
C GLU A 105 -0.64 -10.02 3.84
N ALA A 106 -1.40 -9.75 2.79
CA ALA A 106 -2.07 -8.48 2.57
C ALA A 106 -3.48 -8.68 2.00
N ARG A 107 -4.28 -7.62 2.05
CA ARG A 107 -5.59 -7.55 1.39
C ARG A 107 -5.48 -6.73 0.12
N ARG A 108 -6.02 -7.24 -0.99
CA ARG A 108 -6.14 -6.54 -2.27
C ARG A 108 -7.61 -6.35 -2.59
N VAL A 109 -8.01 -5.09 -2.71
CA VAL A 109 -9.37 -4.71 -3.10
C VAL A 109 -9.33 -4.12 -4.50
N GLU A 110 -10.10 -4.72 -5.41
CA GLU A 110 -10.34 -4.23 -6.76
C GLU A 110 -11.75 -3.65 -6.80
N LEU A 111 -11.89 -2.40 -7.27
CA LEU A 111 -13.17 -1.71 -7.36
C LEU A 111 -13.48 -1.44 -8.84
N TRP A 112 -14.71 -1.66 -9.24
CA TRP A 112 -15.26 -1.26 -10.53
C TRP A 112 -16.36 -0.22 -10.30
N SER A 113 -16.36 0.83 -11.12
CA SER A 113 -17.37 1.86 -11.08
C SER A 113 -17.92 2.10 -12.47
N ASP A 114 -19.23 2.17 -12.60
CA ASP A 114 -19.95 2.49 -13.84
C ASP A 114 -19.77 3.94 -14.31
N ASN A 115 -19.12 4.79 -13.50
CA ASN A 115 -18.81 6.16 -13.88
C ASN A 115 -17.67 6.19 -14.91
N SER A 116 -18.02 5.92 -16.17
CA SER A 116 -17.29 6.38 -17.34
C SER A 116 -17.51 7.89 -17.53
N HIS A 117 -17.05 8.71 -16.59
CA HIS A 117 -16.85 10.14 -16.86
C HIS A 117 -15.36 10.35 -17.14
N LYS A 118 -15.04 10.24 -18.43
CA LYS A 118 -13.92 10.95 -19.06
C LYS A 118 -14.45 12.25 -19.64
#